data_AF-A0AAQ4QFT6-F1
#
_entry.id   AF-A0AAQ4QFT6-F1
#
_cell.length_a   1.000
_cell.length_b   1.000
_cell.length_c   1.000
_cell.angle_alpha   90.00
_cell.angle_beta   90.00
_cell.angle_gamma   90.00
#
_symmetry.space_group_name_H-M   'P 1'
#
loop_
_entity.id
_entity.type
_entity.pdbx_description
1 polymer ?
#
loop_
_entity_poly.entity_id
_entity_poly.type
_entity_poly.pdbx_seq_one_letter_code
_entity_poly.pdbx_strand_id
1 'polypeptide(L)'
;SGCQKGLRVVRGNFSRTFLRFGYHEITEIPAGASDVRIRETVKSRNYLALRTQSGLSVVNGNWVVDRQGSFTAAGTRLTYQRPNEIRSRKGESITAAGAADRGPACLPDLPATRSQCVL
;
A
#
# COMPACT_ATOMS: atom_id res chain seq x y z
N SER A 1 1.71 -32.74 -3.78
CA SER A 1 2.98 -31.99 -3.88
C SER A 1 2.80 -30.63 -3.21
N GLY A 2 3.45 -30.42 -2.07
CA GLY A 2 3.26 -29.25 -1.22
C GLY A 2 3.99 -28.01 -1.75
N CYS A 3 3.26 -26.91 -1.88
CA CYS A 3 3.80 -25.61 -2.31
C CYS A 3 4.63 -25.01 -1.16
N GLN A 4 5.88 -25.40 -1.01
CA GLN A 4 6.84 -24.60 -0.24
C GLN A 4 7.28 -23.42 -1.11
N LYS A 5 6.42 -22.41 -1.25
CA LYS A 5 6.87 -21.09 -1.71
C LYS A 5 7.72 -20.51 -0.58
N GLY A 6 9.03 -20.44 -0.79
CA GLY A 6 9.93 -19.77 0.15
C GLY A 6 9.47 -18.34 0.42
N LEU A 7 9.40 -17.95 1.69
CA LEU A 7 9.10 -16.58 2.10
C LEU A 7 10.30 -15.70 1.74
N ARG A 8 10.08 -14.71 0.85
CA ARG A 8 11.09 -13.70 0.55
C ARG A 8 10.63 -12.34 1.05
N VAL A 9 11.44 -11.74 1.91
CA VAL A 9 11.23 -10.36 2.37
C VAL A 9 11.74 -9.41 1.28
N VAL A 10 10.87 -8.52 0.80
CA VAL A 10 11.22 -7.43 -0.12
C VAL A 10 11.16 -6.11 0.66
N ARG A 11 12.20 -5.28 0.54
CA ARG A 11 12.28 -3.96 1.18
C ARG A 11 12.83 -2.95 0.19
N GLY A 12 12.40 -1.70 0.32
CA GLY A 12 12.87 -0.59 -0.50
C GLY A 12 12.59 0.74 0.18
N ASN A 13 13.25 1.79 -0.31
CA ASN A 13 12.98 3.17 0.06
C ASN A 13 12.82 3.99 -1.22
N PHE A 14 11.99 5.03 -1.16
CA PHE A 14 11.82 6.00 -2.23
C PHE A 14 11.98 7.40 -1.67
N SER A 15 12.80 8.20 -2.33
CA SER A 15 12.98 9.61 -2.01
C SER A 15 13.24 10.39 -3.29
N ARG A 16 12.57 11.53 -3.43
CA ARG A 16 12.80 12.52 -4.49
C ARG A 16 12.64 13.91 -3.89
N THR A 17 13.56 14.80 -4.25
CA THR A 17 13.54 16.21 -3.80
C THR A 17 12.47 17.03 -4.51
N PHE A 18 12.05 16.62 -5.71
CA PHE A 18 11.01 17.27 -6.47
C PHE A 18 10.12 16.23 -7.15
N LEU A 19 8.80 16.44 -7.04
CA LEU A 19 7.77 15.71 -7.75
C LEU A 19 6.86 16.74 -8.43
N ARG A 20 6.53 16.50 -9.69
CA ARG A 20 5.53 17.31 -10.39
C ARG A 20 4.16 17.04 -9.78
N PHE A 21 3.23 17.99 -9.93
CA PHE A 21 1.86 17.79 -9.48
C PHE A 21 1.22 16.54 -10.11
N GLY A 22 0.57 15.72 -9.28
CA GLY A 22 -0.14 14.49 -9.69
C GLY A 22 0.50 13.20 -9.17
N TYR A 23 -0.12 12.07 -9.52
CA TYR A 23 0.24 10.74 -9.05
C TYR A 23 1.55 10.22 -9.64
N HIS A 24 2.46 9.78 -8.77
CA HIS A 24 3.70 9.11 -9.17
C HIS A 24 3.67 7.65 -8.74
N GLU A 25 4.15 6.76 -9.60
CA GLU A 25 4.32 5.36 -9.22
C GLU A 25 5.60 5.19 -8.41
N ILE A 26 5.49 4.62 -7.21
CA ILE A 26 6.67 4.32 -6.38
C ILE A 26 7.06 2.85 -6.53
N THR A 27 6.09 1.95 -6.39
CA THR A 27 6.33 0.51 -6.43
C THR A 27 5.05 -0.27 -6.69
N GLU A 28 5.21 -1.52 -7.13
CA GLU A 28 4.14 -2.49 -7.26
C GLU A 28 4.24 -3.50 -6.11
N ILE A 29 3.14 -3.75 -5.40
CA ILE A 29 3.06 -4.80 -4.38
C ILE A 29 2.95 -6.14 -5.12
N PRO A 30 3.93 -7.05 -4.98
CA PRO A 30 3.91 -8.30 -5.71
C PRO A 30 2.69 -9.16 -5.38
N ALA A 31 2.19 -9.91 -6.37
CA ALA A 31 1.14 -10.89 -6.17
C ALA A 31 1.54 -11.91 -5.08
N GLY A 32 0.65 -12.17 -4.13
CA GLY A 32 0.90 -13.06 -3.00
C GLY A 32 1.70 -12.45 -1.86
N ALA A 33 2.00 -11.14 -1.89
CA ALA A 33 2.60 -10.45 -0.76
C ALA A 33 1.67 -10.47 0.45
N SER A 34 2.21 -10.86 1.59
CA SER A 34 1.57 -10.78 2.90
C SER A 34 2.41 -9.88 3.82
N ASP A 35 1.83 -9.40 4.92
CA ASP A 35 2.51 -8.50 5.87
C ASP A 35 3.06 -7.21 5.20
N VAL A 36 2.27 -6.64 4.29
CA VAL A 36 2.65 -5.43 3.55
C VAL A 36 2.67 -4.22 4.49
N ARG A 37 3.77 -3.44 4.45
CA ARG A 37 3.90 -2.18 5.19
C ARG A 37 4.51 -1.11 4.30
N ILE A 38 3.70 -0.11 3.94
CA ILE A 38 4.12 1.11 3.24
C ILE A 38 3.96 2.25 4.22
N ARG A 39 5.03 3.00 4.46
CA ARG A 39 5.05 4.09 5.43
C ARG A 39 5.84 5.26 4.89
N GLU A 40 5.32 6.45 5.12
CA GLU A 40 6.09 7.66 5.00
C GLU A 40 7.01 7.80 6.22
N THR A 41 8.32 7.69 6.00
CA THR A 41 9.33 7.73 7.08
C THR A 41 9.67 9.15 7.50
N VAL A 42 9.60 10.11 6.58
CA VAL A 42 9.74 11.54 6.82
C VAL A 42 8.46 12.21 6.35
N LYS A 43 7.71 12.81 7.28
CA LYS A 43 6.43 13.44 6.98
C LYS A 43 6.59 14.52 5.91
N SER A 44 5.80 14.44 4.85
CA SER A 44 5.72 15.44 3.79
C SER A 44 4.30 16.01 3.70
N ARG A 45 4.05 16.82 2.67
CA ARG A 45 2.69 17.26 2.30
C ARG A 45 2.01 16.32 1.31
N ASN A 46 2.67 15.22 0.96
CA ASN A 46 2.17 14.27 -0.02
C ASN A 46 1.32 13.21 0.66
N TYR A 47 0.38 12.65 -0.10
CA TYR A 47 -0.50 11.58 0.35
C TYR A 47 -0.06 10.23 -0.25
N LEU A 48 -0.12 9.17 0.55
CA LEU A 48 0.04 7.81 0.02
C LEU A 48 -1.23 7.44 -0.74
N ALA A 49 -1.09 6.85 -1.93
CA ALA A 49 -2.24 6.33 -2.67
C ALA A 49 -2.01 4.89 -3.10
N LEU A 50 -3.10 4.19 -3.37
CA LEU A 50 -3.09 2.80 -3.75
C LEU A 50 -4.14 2.56 -4.83
N ARG A 51 -3.74 1.92 -5.91
CA ARG A 51 -4.64 1.54 -6.99
C ARG A 51 -4.41 0.11 -7.47
N THR A 52 -5.44 -0.51 -8.01
CA THR A 52 -5.29 -1.80 -8.69
C THR A 52 -4.53 -1.64 -10.02
N GLN A 53 -4.08 -2.75 -10.61
CA GLN A 53 -3.50 -2.73 -11.97
C GLN A 53 -4.50 -2.22 -13.01
N SER A 54 -5.81 -2.45 -12.79
CA SER A 54 -6.89 -1.93 -13.65
C SER A 54 -7.14 -0.43 -13.49
N GLY A 55 -6.42 0.26 -12.59
CA GLY A 55 -6.54 1.71 -12.38
C GLY A 55 -7.60 2.12 -11.36
N LEU A 56 -8.28 1.17 -10.70
CA LEU A 56 -9.23 1.48 -9.63
C LEU A 56 -8.50 2.02 -8.41
N SER A 57 -8.87 3.21 -7.95
CA SER A 57 -8.36 3.78 -6.70
C SER A 57 -8.95 3.05 -5.50
N VAL A 58 -8.08 2.61 -4.59
CA VAL A 58 -8.43 1.89 -3.36
C VAL A 58 -8.30 2.80 -2.14
N VAL A 59 -7.17 3.51 -2.05
CA VAL A 59 -6.88 4.51 -1.02
C VAL A 59 -6.38 5.74 -1.74
N ASN A 60 -7.00 6.89 -1.51
CA ASN A 60 -6.68 8.18 -2.09
C ASN A 60 -6.62 8.15 -3.63
N GLY A 61 -7.55 8.84 -4.29
CA GLY A 61 -7.65 8.80 -5.74
C GLY A 61 -8.68 9.79 -6.26
N ASN A 62 -8.68 10.01 -7.57
CA ASN A 62 -9.59 10.97 -8.22
C ASN A 62 -9.57 12.36 -7.54
N TRP A 63 -8.39 12.81 -7.08
CA TRP A 63 -8.19 14.07 -6.36
C TRP A 63 -8.88 14.15 -4.98
N VAL A 64 -9.33 13.02 -4.44
CA VAL A 64 -9.97 12.93 -3.12
C VAL A 64 -9.04 12.22 -2.13
N VAL A 65 -8.97 12.78 -0.92
CA VAL A 65 -8.24 12.18 0.20
C VAL A 65 -9.22 11.51 1.16
N ASP A 66 -9.12 10.19 1.29
CA ASP A 66 -10.02 9.35 2.07
C ASP A 66 -9.82 9.52 3.58
N ARG A 67 -10.81 9.16 4.38
CA ARG A 67 -10.60 9.07 5.84
C ARG A 67 -9.71 7.86 6.18
N GLN A 68 -8.97 7.96 7.28
CA GLN A 68 -8.29 6.78 7.84
C GLN A 68 -9.30 5.66 8.12
N GLY A 69 -8.92 4.40 7.85
CA GLY A 69 -9.87 3.30 7.97
C GLY A 69 -9.41 1.99 7.34
N SER A 70 -10.36 1.05 7.24
CA SER A 70 -10.17 -0.23 6.55
C SER A 70 -10.65 -0.16 5.11
N PHE A 71 -9.85 -0.68 4.20
CA PHE A 71 -10.14 -0.78 2.78
C PHE A 71 -9.98 -2.23 2.32
N THR A 72 -10.67 -2.61 1.26
CA THR A 72 -10.55 -3.95 0.69
C THR A 72 -10.13 -3.83 -0.77
N ALA A 73 -9.05 -4.52 -1.14
CA ALA A 73 -8.62 -4.64 -2.52
C ALA A 73 -8.14 -6.06 -2.77
N ALA A 74 -8.57 -6.64 -3.90
CA ALA A 74 -8.17 -7.99 -4.29
C ALA A 74 -8.40 -9.04 -3.18
N GLY A 75 -9.45 -8.91 -2.36
CA GLY A 75 -9.68 -9.84 -1.24
C GLY A 75 -8.72 -9.68 -0.04
N THR A 76 -7.85 -8.66 -0.05
CA THR A 76 -6.98 -8.29 1.08
C THR A 76 -7.57 -7.08 1.82
N ARG A 77 -7.62 -7.18 3.15
CA ARG A 77 -7.97 -6.04 4.01
C ARG A 77 -6.73 -5.20 4.31
N LEU A 78 -6.82 -3.92 3.98
CA LEU A 78 -5.80 -2.91 4.19
C LEU A 78 -6.26 -1.95 5.27
N THR A 79 -5.31 -1.45 6.04
CA THR A 79 -5.51 -0.35 6.99
C THR A 79 -4.74 0.86 6.50
N TYR A 80 -5.46 1.93 6.21
CA TYR A 80 -4.89 3.24 5.92
C TYR A 80 -4.92 4.10 7.17
N GLN A 81 -3.76 4.63 7.57
CA GLN A 81 -3.64 5.57 8.68
C GLN A 81 -3.12 6.91 8.17
N ARG A 82 -3.87 7.95 8.48
CA ARG A 82 -3.49 9.34 8.26
C ARG A 82 -3.49 10.10 9.59
N PRO A 83 -2.35 10.14 10.29
CA PRO A 83 -2.22 10.95 11.50
C PRO A 83 -2.50 12.42 11.19
N ASN A 84 -3.03 13.16 12.18
CA ASN A 84 -3.37 14.57 12.00
C ASN A 84 -2.21 15.38 11.40
N GLU A 85 -2.48 16.13 10.34
CA GLU A 85 -1.47 16.83 9.55
C GLU A 85 -0.71 17.89 10.37
N ILE A 86 -1.40 18.58 11.26
CA ILE A 86 -0.85 19.71 12.04
C ILE A 86 -0.21 19.22 13.34
N ARG A 87 -0.88 18.30 14.04
CA ARG A 87 -0.55 17.91 15.41
C ARG A 87 0.39 16.71 15.51
N SER A 88 0.57 15.95 14.43
CA SER A 88 1.39 14.74 14.44
C SER A 88 2.58 14.83 13.51
N ARG A 89 3.76 14.45 14.03
CA ARG A 89 4.98 14.23 13.24
C ARG A 89 5.03 12.88 12.54
N LYS A 90 4.08 11.97 12.84
CA LYS A 90 4.00 10.66 12.16
C LYS A 90 3.50 10.86 10.72
N GLY A 91 4.15 10.19 9.78
CA GLY A 91 3.73 10.10 8.39
C GLY A 91 2.57 9.12 8.19
N GLU A 92 2.04 9.10 6.97
CA GLU A 92 0.97 8.17 6.58
C GLU A 92 1.45 6.73 6.48
N SER A 93 0.50 5.79 6.55
CA SER A 93 0.79 4.38 6.28
C SER A 93 -0.35 3.61 5.67
N ILE A 94 -0.01 2.63 4.84
CA ILE A 94 -0.89 1.59 4.34
C ILE A 94 -0.30 0.25 4.76
N THR A 95 -1.07 -0.55 5.48
CA THR A 95 -0.63 -1.86 5.94
C THR A 95 -1.66 -2.94 5.64
N ALA A 96 -1.21 -4.14 5.28
CA ALA A 96 -2.04 -5.34 5.26
C ALA A 96 -1.46 -6.34 6.25
N ALA A 97 -2.29 -6.84 7.17
CA ALA A 97 -1.86 -7.92 8.04
C ALA A 97 -1.55 -9.17 7.22
N GLY A 98 -0.61 -9.99 7.67
CA GLY A 98 -0.51 -11.36 7.17
C GLY A 98 -1.85 -12.08 7.38
N ALA A 99 -2.22 -12.99 6.47
CA ALA A 99 -3.36 -13.86 6.74
C ALA A 99 -3.09 -14.59 8.05
N ALA A 100 -3.94 -14.39 9.06
CA ALA A 100 -3.86 -15.13 10.30
C ALA A 100 -4.16 -16.60 9.99
N ASP A 101 -3.10 -17.39 9.90
CA ASP A 101 -3.06 -18.85 10.06
C ASP A 101 -4.07 -19.72 9.28
N ARG A 102 -4.61 -19.22 8.17
CA ARG A 102 -5.05 -20.15 7.13
C ARG A 102 -3.76 -20.57 6.42
N GLY A 103 -3.44 -21.88 6.49
CA GLY A 103 -2.30 -22.50 5.80
C GLY A 103 -2.21 -22.11 4.32
N PRO A 104 -1.22 -22.57 3.53
CA PRO A 104 -0.91 -22.01 2.22
C PRO A 104 -2.12 -22.05 1.28
N ALA A 105 -2.95 -21.02 1.36
CA ALA A 105 -3.97 -20.73 0.42
C ALA A 105 -3.18 -20.18 -0.75
N CYS A 106 -2.85 -21.09 -1.66
CA CYS A 106 -2.75 -20.79 -3.07
C CYS A 106 -4.08 -20.13 -3.47
N LEU A 107 -4.30 -18.87 -3.07
CA LEU A 107 -5.22 -17.99 -3.76
C LEU A 107 -4.44 -17.57 -5.00
N PRO A 108 -4.79 -18.10 -6.19
CA PRO A 108 -4.26 -17.55 -7.41
C PRO A 108 -4.74 -16.09 -7.48
N ASP A 109 -3.81 -15.22 -7.84
CA ASP A 109 -4.06 -13.86 -8.29
C ASP A 109 -4.64 -12.89 -7.25
N LEU A 110 -3.79 -12.46 -6.32
CA LEU A 110 -3.83 -11.05 -5.92
C LEU A 110 -3.29 -10.25 -7.11
N PRO A 111 -4.11 -9.52 -7.92
CA PRO A 111 -3.58 -8.58 -8.90
C PRO A 111 -2.62 -7.64 -8.18
N ALA A 112 -1.39 -7.58 -8.67
CA ALA A 112 -0.32 -6.86 -8.02
C ALA A 112 -0.76 -5.41 -7.82
N THR A 113 -0.92 -4.97 -6.59
CA THR A 113 -1.54 -3.66 -6.37
C THR A 113 -0.47 -2.61 -6.60
N ARG A 114 -0.67 -1.72 -7.57
CA ARG A 114 0.28 -0.63 -7.83
C ARG A 114 0.11 0.42 -6.73
N SER A 115 1.16 0.64 -5.96
CA SER A 115 1.22 1.78 -5.06
C SER A 115 1.68 2.97 -5.88
N GLN A 116 0.70 3.76 -6.32
CA GLN A 116 0.95 5.10 -6.81
C GLN A 116 0.91 6.03 -5.62
N CYS A 117 2.04 6.59 -5.22
CA CYS A 117 2.03 7.68 -4.25
C CYS A 117 2.53 8.92 -4.97
N VAL A 118 1.68 9.94 -4.99
CA VAL A 118 1.98 11.31 -4.56
C VAL A 118 0.84 12.21 -5.05
N LEU A 119 0.36 13.08 -4.18
CA LEU A 119 -0.18 14.38 -4.57
C LEU A 119 0.83 15.42 -4.11
#